data_AF-A0A2S5LHZ5-F1
#
_entry.id   AF-A0A2S5LHZ5-F1
#
_cell.length_a   1.000
_cell.length_b   1.000
_cell.length_c   1.000
_cell.angle_alpha   90.00
_cell.angle_beta   90.00
_cell.angle_gamma   90.00
#
_symmetry.space_group_name_H-M   'P 1'
#
loop_
_entity.id
_entity.type
_entity.pdbx_description
1 polymer ?
#
loop_
_entity_poly.entity_id
_entity_poly.type
_entity_poly.pdbx_seq_one_letter_code
_entity_poly.pdbx_strand_id
1 'polypeptide(L)'
;TKGKQRLVITDLDGISNEYLIPKDKHVTAHDGQVVTKGETIVDGPADPQDILRLQGRESLARYIIDEVQDVYRLQGVKINDKHIEVIVRQMLRRVRVTDAGDTSFILGEQVERADLLAENEVVIAQDKRPAMFEYVLLGITKASLSTDSFISAASFQETTRVLTEAAILGKRDDLRGLKENVIVGRLIPAGTGLAYHEARKRAAVAGGVPRNETPVVEAVAEAEEVVVNTTVEVSSEIDAE
;
A
#
# COMPACT_ATOMS: atom_id res chain seq x y z
N THR A 1 1.37 38.66 4.66
CA THR A 1 0.06 38.91 5.31
C THR A 1 -0.95 39.67 4.46
N LYS A 2 -0.60 40.51 3.46
CA LYS A 2 -1.60 41.29 2.68
C LYS A 2 -2.57 40.49 1.78
N GLY A 3 -2.22 39.27 1.36
CA GLY A 3 -3.01 38.47 0.38
C GLY A 3 -3.74 37.23 0.93
N LYS A 4 -3.70 36.97 2.23
CA LYS A 4 -4.37 35.81 2.85
C LYS A 4 -5.42 36.28 3.85
N GLN A 5 -6.56 35.62 3.90
CA GLN A 5 -7.59 35.74 4.93
C GLN A 5 -7.37 34.63 5.98
N ARG A 6 -7.58 34.95 7.25
CA ARG A 6 -7.41 34.00 8.37
C ARG A 6 -8.77 33.44 8.71
N LEU A 7 -8.91 32.12 8.63
CA LEU A 7 -10.09 31.41 9.13
C LEU A 7 -9.71 30.75 10.46
N VAL A 8 -10.52 30.96 11.48
CA VAL A 8 -10.34 30.35 12.80
C VAL A 8 -11.53 29.43 13.04
N ILE A 9 -11.24 28.14 13.19
CA ILE A 9 -12.24 27.12 13.52
C ILE A 9 -12.03 26.77 14.99
N THR A 10 -13.05 27.01 15.80
CA THR A 10 -13.01 26.69 17.24
C THR A 10 -13.79 25.41 17.48
N ASP A 11 -13.14 24.44 18.11
CA ASP A 11 -13.77 23.18 18.48
C ASP A 11 -14.73 23.35 19.67
N LEU A 12 -15.56 22.36 19.95
CA LEU A 12 -16.49 22.34 21.09
C LEU A 12 -15.76 22.51 22.44
N ASP A 13 -14.51 22.05 22.51
CA ASP A 13 -13.63 22.16 23.69
C ASP A 13 -12.91 23.51 23.80
N GLY A 14 -13.22 24.47 22.92
CA GLY A 14 -12.62 25.82 22.92
C GLY A 14 -11.22 25.89 22.31
N ILE A 15 -10.72 24.81 21.71
CA ILE A 15 -9.43 24.78 21.02
C ILE A 15 -9.59 25.42 19.64
N SER A 16 -8.90 26.54 19.40
CA SER A 16 -8.93 27.25 18.12
C SER A 16 -7.83 26.77 17.18
N ASN A 17 -8.20 26.28 16.00
CA ASN A 17 -7.30 25.95 14.91
C ASN A 17 -7.36 27.04 13.83
N GLU A 18 -6.20 27.51 13.39
CA GLU A 18 -6.11 28.62 12.45
C GLU A 18 -5.60 28.18 11.08
N TYR A 19 -6.29 28.63 10.04
CA TYR A 19 -5.97 28.33 8.65
C TYR A 19 -5.84 29.63 7.84
N LEU A 20 -4.84 29.67 6.97
CA LEU A 20 -4.60 30.80 6.09
C LEU A 20 -5.10 30.48 4.68
N ILE A 21 -6.21 31.09 4.31
CA ILE A 21 -6.83 30.90 2.99
C ILE A 21 -6.38 32.06 2.08
N PRO A 22 -5.98 31.81 0.84
CA PRO A 22 -5.76 32.86 -0.15
C PRO A 22 -7.04 33.71 -0.37
N LYS A 23 -6.92 35.04 -0.53
CA LYS A 23 -8.10 35.95 -0.67
C LYS A 23 -8.83 35.80 -2.02
N ASP A 24 -8.17 35.22 -3.01
CA ASP A 24 -8.72 34.89 -4.33
C ASP A 24 -9.70 33.71 -4.27
N LYS A 25 -9.64 32.88 -3.22
CA LYS A 25 -10.58 31.78 -3.04
C LYS A 25 -11.84 32.24 -2.31
N HIS A 26 -12.99 31.87 -2.85
CA HIS A 26 -14.28 32.11 -2.21
C HIS A 26 -14.50 31.12 -1.06
N VAL A 27 -14.87 31.64 0.11
CA VAL A 27 -15.20 30.84 1.30
C VAL A 27 -16.71 30.68 1.31
N THR A 28 -17.18 29.43 1.28
CA THR A 28 -18.62 29.09 1.25
C THR A 28 -19.24 29.07 2.65
N ALA A 29 -18.42 28.89 3.69
CA ALA A 29 -18.86 28.86 5.08
C ALA A 29 -19.21 30.27 5.60
N HIS A 30 -20.28 30.36 6.38
CA HIS A 30 -20.71 31.59 7.03
C HIS A 30 -20.16 31.72 8.47
N ASP A 31 -19.99 32.96 8.93
CA ASP A 31 -19.59 33.23 10.31
C ASP A 31 -20.64 32.68 11.29
N GLY A 32 -20.20 31.87 12.25
CA GLY A 32 -21.07 31.21 13.23
C GLY A 32 -21.71 29.90 12.75
N GLN A 33 -21.46 29.47 11.51
CA GLN A 33 -21.89 28.16 11.02
C GLN A 33 -21.08 27.04 11.70
N VAL A 34 -21.79 25.99 12.13
CA VAL A 34 -21.15 24.76 12.59
C VAL A 34 -20.78 23.94 11.37
N VAL A 35 -19.48 23.64 11.21
CA VAL A 35 -18.95 22.82 10.11
C VAL A 35 -18.41 21.50 10.66
N THR A 36 -18.55 20.45 9.87
CA THR A 36 -18.04 19.11 10.23
C THR A 36 -16.62 18.90 9.72
N LYS A 37 -15.83 18.07 10.42
CA LYS A 37 -14.46 17.76 9.99
C LYS A 37 -14.47 17.11 8.60
N GLY A 38 -13.77 17.72 7.66
CA GLY A 38 -13.70 17.24 6.28
C GLY A 38 -14.76 17.83 5.35
N GLU A 39 -15.59 18.77 5.82
CA GLU A 39 -16.51 19.53 4.98
C GLU A 39 -15.77 20.56 4.11
N THR A 40 -16.21 20.72 2.87
CA THR A 40 -15.62 21.68 1.93
C THR A 40 -16.14 23.09 2.24
N ILE A 41 -15.25 23.92 2.76
CA ILE A 41 -15.54 25.30 3.20
C ILE A 41 -14.99 26.38 2.25
N VAL A 42 -14.22 25.97 1.24
CA VAL A 42 -13.56 26.84 0.27
C VAL A 42 -13.75 26.24 -1.12
N ASP A 43 -14.08 27.08 -2.10
CA ASP A 43 -14.20 26.65 -3.49
C ASP A 43 -12.85 26.25 -4.09
N GLY A 44 -12.88 25.19 -4.89
CA GLY A 44 -11.74 24.70 -5.66
C GLY A 44 -11.61 23.17 -5.63
N PRO A 45 -10.61 22.64 -6.34
CA PRO A 45 -10.31 21.22 -6.31
C PRO A 45 -9.89 20.80 -4.90
N ALA A 46 -10.39 19.66 -4.45
CA ALA A 46 -10.00 19.08 -3.18
C ALA A 46 -8.55 18.58 -3.24
N ASP A 47 -7.78 18.78 -2.16
CA ASP A 47 -6.44 18.22 -2.06
C ASP A 47 -6.54 16.76 -1.56
N PRO A 48 -6.03 15.77 -2.33
CA PRO A 48 -5.98 14.37 -1.91
C PRO A 48 -5.32 14.15 -0.53
N GLN A 49 -4.33 14.96 -0.16
CA GLN A 49 -3.66 14.83 1.13
C GLN A 49 -4.57 15.27 2.29
N ASP A 50 -5.39 16.30 2.06
CA ASP A 50 -6.37 16.76 3.05
C ASP A 50 -7.53 15.77 3.17
N ILE A 51 -8.00 15.20 2.07
CA ILE A 51 -9.01 14.13 2.09
C ILE A 51 -8.51 12.96 2.96
N LEU A 52 -7.27 12.52 2.76
CA LEU A 52 -6.71 11.43 3.55
C LEU A 52 -6.66 11.75 5.05
N ARG A 53 -6.22 12.97 5.41
CA ARG A 53 -6.03 13.39 6.79
C ARG A 53 -7.36 13.65 7.51
N LEU A 54 -8.37 14.14 6.79
CA LEU A 54 -9.64 14.57 7.38
C LEU A 54 -10.72 13.50 7.30
N GLN A 55 -10.85 12.84 6.15
CA GLN A 55 -11.93 11.88 5.85
C GLN A 55 -11.45 10.43 5.81
N GLY A 56 -10.14 10.19 5.73
CA GLY A 56 -9.54 8.86 5.76
C GLY A 56 -9.34 8.19 4.41
N ARG A 57 -8.80 6.97 4.43
CA ARG A 57 -8.36 6.22 3.24
C ARG A 57 -9.50 5.85 2.29
N GLU A 58 -10.69 5.59 2.82
CA GLU A 58 -11.83 5.15 2.00
C GLU A 58 -12.38 6.28 1.16
N SER A 59 -12.54 7.47 1.75
CA SER A 59 -12.98 8.67 1.04
C SER A 59 -11.95 9.09 0.00
N LEU A 60 -10.65 9.00 0.33
CA LEU A 60 -9.59 9.23 -0.65
C LEU A 60 -9.67 8.24 -1.82
N ALA A 61 -9.85 6.94 -1.53
CA ALA A 61 -9.91 5.93 -2.59
C ALA A 61 -11.08 6.17 -3.54
N ARG A 62 -12.27 6.47 -3.00
CA ARG A 62 -13.44 6.84 -3.81
C ARG A 62 -13.16 8.07 -4.67
N TYR A 63 -12.62 9.12 -4.06
CA TYR A 63 -12.25 10.35 -4.78
C TYR A 63 -11.32 10.07 -5.97
N ILE A 64 -10.24 9.31 -5.76
CA ILE A 64 -9.29 9.00 -6.86
C ILE A 64 -9.95 8.12 -7.92
N ILE A 65 -10.76 7.13 -7.52
CA ILE A 65 -11.45 6.25 -8.47
C ILE A 65 -12.39 7.06 -9.35
N ASP A 66 -13.23 7.92 -8.75
CA ASP A 66 -14.21 8.73 -9.48
C ASP A 66 -13.53 9.71 -10.45
N GLU A 67 -12.53 10.47 -9.99
CA GLU A 67 -11.79 11.43 -10.82
C GLU A 67 -11.08 10.76 -12.01
N VAL A 68 -10.44 9.61 -11.78
CA VAL A 68 -9.77 8.87 -12.86
C VAL A 68 -10.82 8.28 -13.82
N GLN A 69 -11.90 7.71 -13.28
CA GLN A 69 -12.93 7.06 -14.07
C GLN A 69 -13.69 8.06 -14.94
N ASP A 70 -13.92 9.27 -14.48
CA ASP A 70 -14.59 10.32 -15.26
C ASP A 70 -13.78 10.73 -16.49
N VAL A 71 -12.45 10.76 -16.40
CA VAL A 71 -11.57 10.98 -17.57
C VAL A 71 -11.67 9.82 -18.57
N TYR A 72 -11.65 8.57 -18.10
CA TYR A 72 -11.78 7.40 -18.98
C TYR A 72 -13.17 7.31 -19.63
N ARG A 73 -14.23 7.58 -18.87
CA ARG A 73 -15.60 7.66 -19.36
C ARG A 73 -15.74 8.75 -20.42
N LEU A 74 -15.14 9.92 -20.20
CA LEU A 74 -15.14 11.03 -21.17
C LEU A 74 -14.46 10.63 -22.50
N GLN A 75 -13.43 9.79 -22.44
CA GLN A 75 -12.76 9.24 -23.63
C GLN A 75 -13.47 8.00 -24.21
N GLY A 76 -14.57 7.55 -23.62
CA GLY A 76 -15.33 6.37 -24.06
C GLY A 76 -14.66 5.03 -23.76
N VAL A 77 -13.63 5.01 -22.92
CA VAL A 77 -12.89 3.80 -22.56
C VAL A 77 -13.47 3.19 -21.28
N LYS A 78 -13.82 1.90 -21.33
CA LYS A 78 -14.31 1.17 -20.17
C LYS A 78 -13.16 0.50 -19.43
N ILE A 79 -12.96 0.85 -18.16
CA ILE A 79 -12.03 0.20 -17.23
C ILE A 79 -12.77 -0.18 -15.95
N ASN A 80 -12.40 -1.32 -15.36
CA ASN A 80 -12.97 -1.77 -14.10
C ASN A 80 -12.25 -1.08 -12.92
N ASP A 81 -13.04 -0.57 -11.98
CA ASP A 81 -12.57 0.16 -10.78
C ASP A 81 -11.54 -0.65 -9.97
N LYS A 82 -11.62 -1.99 -9.99
CA LYS A 82 -10.66 -2.88 -9.32
C LYS A 82 -9.21 -2.60 -9.71
N HIS A 83 -8.95 -2.22 -10.97
CA HIS A 83 -7.60 -1.90 -11.42
C HIS A 83 -7.08 -0.61 -10.78
N ILE A 84 -7.94 0.41 -10.67
CA ILE A 84 -7.61 1.69 -10.05
C ILE A 84 -7.42 1.50 -8.54
N GLU A 85 -8.28 0.71 -7.90
CA GLU A 85 -8.19 0.39 -6.48
C GLU A 85 -6.85 -0.27 -6.12
N VAL A 86 -6.38 -1.21 -6.95
CA VAL A 86 -5.08 -1.85 -6.74
C VAL A 86 -3.94 -0.82 -6.83
N ILE A 87 -4.03 0.17 -7.71
CA ILE A 87 -3.04 1.25 -7.81
C ILE A 87 -3.09 2.16 -6.58
N VAL A 88 -4.29 2.58 -6.16
CA VAL A 88 -4.47 3.41 -4.95
C VAL A 88 -3.95 2.70 -3.70
N ARG A 89 -4.16 1.38 -3.60
CA ARG A 89 -3.58 0.56 -2.54
C ARG A 89 -2.06 0.66 -2.51
N GLN A 90 -1.39 0.67 -3.67
CA GLN A 90 0.07 0.85 -3.73
C GLN A 90 0.52 2.26 -3.34
N MET A 91 -0.28 3.28 -3.66
CA MET A 91 -0.01 4.67 -3.27
C MET A 91 -0.12 4.89 -1.75
N LEU A 92 -0.89 4.04 -1.04
CA LEU A 92 -1.12 4.07 0.41
C LEU A 92 -0.34 2.98 1.18
N ARG A 93 0.70 2.39 0.57
CA ARG A 93 1.47 1.29 1.19
C ARG A 93 2.28 1.74 2.42
N ARG A 94 2.65 3.01 2.50
CA ARG A 94 3.45 3.58 3.60
C ARG A 94 2.62 4.36 4.60
N VAL A 95 3.11 4.32 5.84
CA VAL A 95 2.51 5.00 6.99
C VAL A 95 3.58 5.78 7.74
N ARG A 96 3.18 6.86 8.39
CA ARG A 96 4.03 7.67 9.27
C ARG A 96 3.68 7.37 10.72
N VAL A 97 4.68 7.10 11.54
CA VAL A 97 4.51 6.82 12.97
C VAL A 97 4.17 8.12 13.71
N THR A 98 3.04 8.15 14.40
CA THR A 98 2.57 9.29 15.22
C THR A 98 2.77 9.07 16.70
N ASP A 99 2.83 7.82 17.14
CA ASP A 99 3.29 7.43 18.47
C ASP A 99 4.04 6.11 18.33
N ALA A 100 5.25 6.03 18.86
CA ALA A 100 6.06 4.82 18.82
C ALA A 100 5.56 3.75 19.81
N GLY A 101 4.82 4.15 20.85
CA GLY A 101 4.42 3.23 21.92
C GLY A 101 5.66 2.59 22.55
N ASP A 102 5.64 1.25 22.66
CA ASP A 102 6.76 0.46 23.15
C ASP A 102 7.45 -0.36 22.03
N THR A 103 7.22 0.03 20.76
CA THR A 103 7.87 -0.57 19.57
C THR A 103 9.28 0.02 19.33
N SER A 104 10.03 -0.55 18.39
CA SER A 104 11.33 -0.02 17.97
C SER A 104 11.28 1.18 17.01
N PHE A 105 10.09 1.67 16.65
CA PHE A 105 9.94 2.72 15.66
C PHE A 105 10.28 4.11 16.19
N ILE A 106 10.67 5.01 15.28
CA ILE A 106 10.95 6.41 15.61
C ILE A 106 9.74 7.29 15.25
N LEU A 107 9.43 8.25 16.12
CA LEU A 107 8.39 9.25 15.87
C LEU A 107 8.65 10.01 14.56
N GLY A 108 7.65 10.03 13.67
CA GLY A 108 7.72 10.70 12.37
C GLY A 108 8.39 9.88 11.26
N GLU A 109 8.91 8.69 11.56
CA GLU A 109 9.47 7.78 10.57
C GLU A 109 8.40 7.27 9.60
N GLN A 110 8.78 7.05 8.33
CA GLN A 110 7.90 6.47 7.31
C GLN A 110 8.30 5.03 7.02
N VAL A 111 7.45 4.10 7.47
CA VAL A 111 7.67 2.66 7.34
C VAL A 111 6.62 2.03 6.44
N GLU A 112 6.90 0.81 5.98
CA GLU A 112 5.90 0.01 5.28
C GLU A 112 4.80 -0.42 6.27
N ARG A 113 3.54 -0.31 5.84
CA ARG A 113 2.40 -0.64 6.71
C ARG A 113 2.42 -2.09 7.17
N ALA A 114 2.86 -3.01 6.31
CA ALA A 114 2.91 -4.43 6.64
C ALA A 114 3.86 -4.70 7.81
N ASP A 115 5.04 -4.08 7.80
CA ASP A 115 6.05 -4.23 8.85
C ASP A 115 5.58 -3.62 10.17
N LEU A 116 4.96 -2.43 10.12
CA LEU A 116 4.41 -1.80 11.31
C LEU A 116 3.32 -2.67 11.96
N LEU A 117 2.42 -3.24 11.15
CA LEU A 117 1.37 -4.12 11.66
C LEU A 117 1.94 -5.40 12.26
N ALA A 118 2.95 -6.01 11.62
CA ALA A 118 3.60 -7.21 12.13
C ALA A 118 4.32 -6.94 13.47
N GLU A 119 5.04 -5.83 13.60
CA GLU A 119 5.69 -5.46 14.86
C GLU A 119 4.65 -5.16 15.96
N ASN A 120 3.57 -4.47 15.60
CA ASN A 120 2.47 -4.21 16.53
C ASN A 120 1.82 -5.51 17.03
N GLU A 121 1.63 -6.52 16.17
CA GLU A 121 1.11 -7.83 16.59
C GLU A 121 2.02 -8.49 17.65
N VAL A 122 3.34 -8.40 17.49
CA VAL A 122 4.33 -8.93 18.46
C VAL A 122 4.27 -8.17 19.79
N VAL A 123 4.19 -6.84 19.75
CA VAL A 123 4.15 -5.99 20.94
C VAL A 123 2.84 -6.16 21.71
N ILE A 124 1.71 -6.28 21.01
CA ILE A 124 0.40 -6.57 21.61
C ILE A 124 0.42 -7.94 22.29
N ALA A 125 1.05 -8.95 21.68
CA ALA A 125 1.21 -10.27 22.29
C ALA A 125 2.07 -10.27 23.58
N GLN A 126 2.83 -9.20 23.81
CA GLN A 126 3.62 -8.98 25.02
C GLN A 126 2.92 -8.05 26.04
N ASP A 127 1.63 -7.77 25.86
CA ASP A 127 0.83 -6.82 26.67
C ASP A 127 1.42 -5.41 26.74
N LYS A 128 2.12 -4.98 25.67
CA LYS A 128 2.72 -3.66 25.54
C LYS A 128 1.92 -2.75 24.61
N ARG A 129 2.24 -1.44 24.61
CA ARG A 129 1.53 -0.46 23.80
C ARG A 129 2.00 -0.49 22.34
N PRO A 130 1.11 -0.74 21.36
CA PRO A 130 1.47 -0.72 19.95
C PRO A 130 1.75 0.70 19.45
N ALA A 131 2.45 0.81 18.32
CA ALA A 131 2.66 2.08 17.64
C ALA A 131 1.39 2.56 16.94
N MET A 132 1.13 3.86 17.04
CA MET A 132 0.09 4.57 16.30
C MET A 132 0.69 5.17 15.02
N PHE A 133 -0.14 5.24 13.98
CA PHE A 133 0.32 5.71 12.68
C PHE A 133 -0.77 6.43 11.89
N GLU A 134 -0.33 7.23 10.93
CA GLU A 134 -1.18 7.87 9.93
C GLU A 134 -0.76 7.43 8.53
N TYR A 135 -1.73 7.29 7.63
CA TYR A 135 -1.44 6.95 6.23
C TYR A 135 -0.74 8.12 5.52
N VAL A 136 0.22 7.78 4.65
CA VAL A 136 0.89 8.76 3.80
C VAL A 136 0.57 8.46 2.35
N LEU A 137 -0.05 9.42 1.67
CA LEU A 137 -0.28 9.34 0.23
C LEU A 137 1.03 9.62 -0.53
N LEU A 138 1.50 8.63 -1.28
CA LEU A 138 2.65 8.78 -2.17
C LEU A 138 2.20 8.69 -3.63
N GLY A 139 2.74 9.55 -4.49
CA GLY A 139 2.58 9.41 -5.94
C GLY A 139 3.21 8.10 -6.45
N ILE A 140 2.70 7.56 -7.55
CA ILE A 140 3.10 6.25 -8.10
C ILE A 140 4.63 6.08 -8.27
N THR A 141 5.32 7.12 -8.75
CA THR A 141 6.79 7.11 -8.94
C THR A 141 7.51 6.99 -7.60
N LYS A 142 7.09 7.78 -6.61
CA LYS A 142 7.68 7.76 -5.27
C LYS A 142 7.36 6.47 -4.52
N ALA A 143 6.13 5.95 -4.64
CA ALA A 143 5.74 4.66 -4.08
C ALA A 143 6.54 3.48 -4.68
N SER A 144 6.88 3.57 -5.98
CA SER A 144 7.68 2.57 -6.69
C SER A 144 9.17 2.61 -6.29
N LEU A 145 9.72 3.80 -6.05
CA LEU A 145 11.09 3.97 -5.55
C LEU A 145 11.23 3.58 -4.07
N SER A 146 10.14 3.66 -3.30
CA SER A 146 10.13 3.36 -1.86
C SER A 146 9.77 1.90 -1.56
N THR A 147 10.10 0.98 -2.47
CA THR A 147 9.97 -0.48 -2.27
C THR A 147 11.14 -1.02 -1.45
N ASP A 148 10.95 -2.13 -0.72
CA ASP A 148 11.98 -2.68 0.16
C ASP A 148 13.15 -3.30 -0.61
N SER A 149 12.86 -3.90 -1.76
CA SER A 149 13.88 -4.41 -2.66
C SER A 149 14.63 -3.28 -3.36
N PHE A 150 15.90 -3.13 -3.02
CA PHE A 150 16.77 -2.20 -3.72
C PHE A 150 17.06 -2.65 -5.17
N ILE A 151 17.00 -3.95 -5.48
CA ILE A 151 17.16 -4.48 -6.85
C ILE A 151 15.98 -4.01 -7.70
N SER A 152 14.76 -4.19 -7.21
CA SER A 152 13.55 -3.71 -7.87
C SER A 152 13.53 -2.20 -8.00
N ALA A 153 13.89 -1.45 -6.95
CA ALA A 153 13.94 0.01 -6.98
C ALA A 153 14.97 0.53 -7.99
N ALA A 154 16.19 -0.02 -8.00
CA ALA A 154 17.25 0.37 -8.91
C ALA A 154 16.89 0.06 -10.37
N SER A 155 16.13 -1.01 -10.64
CA SER A 155 15.67 -1.33 -11.99
C SER A 155 14.68 -0.32 -12.58
N PHE A 156 14.04 0.50 -11.74
CA PHE A 156 13.06 1.48 -12.17
C PHE A 156 13.72 2.80 -12.54
N GLN A 157 14.30 3.51 -11.56
CA GLN A 157 14.96 4.81 -11.73
C GLN A 157 16.03 5.02 -10.64
N GLU A 158 16.84 6.08 -10.77
CA GLU A 158 17.80 6.54 -9.75
C GLU A 158 18.82 5.47 -9.28
N THR A 159 19.26 4.62 -10.20
CA THR A 159 20.17 3.48 -9.98
C THR A 159 21.34 3.79 -9.06
N THR A 160 22.10 4.86 -9.34
CA THR A 160 23.29 5.25 -8.56
C THR A 160 22.93 5.59 -7.11
N ARG A 161 21.85 6.34 -6.89
CA ARG A 161 21.42 6.73 -5.54
C ARG A 161 20.99 5.51 -4.73
N VAL A 162 20.13 4.66 -5.33
CA VAL A 162 19.57 3.46 -4.68
C VAL A 162 20.67 2.46 -4.31
N LEU A 163 21.60 2.17 -5.22
CA LEU A 163 22.68 1.21 -4.94
C LEU A 163 23.67 1.74 -3.90
N THR A 164 23.97 3.03 -3.92
CA THR A 164 24.87 3.65 -2.92
C THR A 164 24.25 3.59 -1.53
N GLU A 165 22.97 3.95 -1.40
CA GLU A 165 22.24 3.88 -0.13
C GLU A 165 22.16 2.44 0.41
N ALA A 166 21.85 1.47 -0.46
CA ALA A 166 21.83 0.06 -0.10
C ALA A 166 23.21 -0.46 0.35
N ALA A 167 24.29 -0.04 -0.31
CA ALA A 167 25.65 -0.42 0.04
C ALA A 167 26.09 0.16 1.39
N ILE A 168 25.77 1.44 1.65
CA ILE A 168 26.07 2.11 2.93
C ILE A 168 25.35 1.42 4.09
N LEU A 169 24.07 1.08 3.90
CA LEU A 169 23.25 0.42 4.91
C LEU A 169 23.51 -1.10 5.02
N GLY A 170 24.30 -1.68 4.11
CA GLY A 170 24.51 -3.12 4.03
C GLY A 170 23.22 -3.91 3.79
N LYS A 171 22.25 -3.34 3.05
CA LYS A 171 20.94 -3.95 2.80
C LYS A 171 21.10 -5.29 2.08
N ARG A 172 20.25 -6.25 2.46
CA ARG A 172 20.11 -7.54 1.79
C ARG A 172 18.73 -7.63 1.16
N ASP A 173 18.66 -8.21 -0.02
CA ASP A 173 17.41 -8.39 -0.76
C ASP A 173 16.94 -9.84 -0.61
N ASP A 174 15.72 -10.03 -0.13
CA ASP A 174 15.13 -11.35 0.11
C ASP A 174 14.49 -11.96 -1.14
N LEU A 175 14.48 -11.24 -2.28
CA LEU A 175 13.93 -11.72 -3.56
C LEU A 175 12.46 -12.17 -3.43
N ARG A 176 11.64 -11.38 -2.74
CA ARG A 176 10.21 -11.67 -2.53
C ARG A 176 9.34 -11.14 -3.67
N GLY A 177 9.87 -10.22 -4.48
CA GLY A 177 9.15 -9.56 -5.56
C GLY A 177 9.27 -10.27 -6.91
N LEU A 178 8.43 -9.84 -7.86
CA LEU A 178 8.46 -10.39 -9.22
C LEU A 178 9.73 -9.95 -9.96
N LYS A 179 10.05 -8.64 -9.93
CA LYS A 179 11.18 -8.08 -10.70
C LYS A 179 12.53 -8.61 -10.25
N GLU A 180 12.77 -8.69 -8.95
CA GLU A 180 13.98 -9.30 -8.39
C GLU A 180 14.24 -10.71 -8.94
N ASN A 181 13.22 -11.58 -8.90
CA ASN A 181 13.36 -12.95 -9.35
C ASN A 181 13.61 -13.04 -10.86
N VAL A 182 12.92 -12.20 -11.65
CA VAL A 182 13.17 -12.12 -13.10
C VAL A 182 14.62 -11.69 -13.38
N ILE A 183 15.12 -10.66 -12.70
CA ILE A 183 16.48 -10.12 -12.91
C ILE A 183 17.54 -11.17 -12.54
N VAL A 184 17.30 -11.93 -11.46
CA VAL A 184 18.23 -12.96 -10.97
C VAL A 184 18.09 -14.29 -11.73
N GLY A 185 17.04 -14.46 -12.56
CA GLY A 185 16.79 -15.68 -13.32
C GLY A 185 16.15 -16.81 -12.50
N ARG A 186 15.41 -16.50 -11.44
CA ARG A 186 14.64 -17.45 -10.63
C ARG A 186 13.16 -17.46 -11.04
N LEU A 187 12.45 -18.53 -10.70
CA LEU A 187 10.99 -18.58 -10.84
C LEU A 187 10.35 -17.41 -10.10
N ILE A 188 9.35 -16.78 -10.71
CA ILE A 188 8.61 -15.67 -10.08
C ILE A 188 7.65 -16.20 -9.01
N PRO A 189 7.37 -15.44 -7.93
CA PRO A 189 6.45 -15.83 -6.87
C PRO A 189 4.98 -15.58 -7.27
N ALA A 190 4.60 -15.99 -8.49
CA ALA A 190 3.26 -15.83 -9.02
C ALA A 190 2.94 -16.95 -10.03
N GLY A 191 1.65 -17.24 -10.22
CA GLY A 191 1.21 -18.31 -11.13
C GLY A 191 1.79 -19.67 -10.71
N THR A 192 2.34 -20.41 -11.67
CA THR A 192 2.96 -21.73 -11.44
C THR A 192 4.18 -21.67 -10.52
N GLY A 193 4.88 -20.54 -10.45
CA GLY A 193 6.01 -20.35 -9.55
C GLY A 193 5.61 -20.19 -8.08
N LEU A 194 4.34 -19.93 -7.77
CA LEU A 194 3.86 -19.80 -6.39
C LEU A 194 4.06 -21.10 -5.60
N ALA A 195 3.73 -22.25 -6.19
CA ALA A 195 3.91 -23.56 -5.57
C ALA A 195 5.38 -23.83 -5.20
N TYR A 196 6.31 -23.47 -6.09
CA TYR A 196 7.75 -23.57 -5.84
C TYR A 196 8.21 -22.72 -4.64
N HIS A 197 7.76 -21.46 -4.58
CA HIS A 197 8.11 -20.55 -3.48
C HIS A 197 7.47 -20.95 -2.15
N GLU A 198 6.23 -21.45 -2.17
CA GLU A 198 5.57 -21.97 -0.98
C GLU A 198 6.25 -23.23 -0.42
N ALA A 199 6.55 -24.21 -1.27
CA ALA A 199 7.26 -25.42 -0.88
C ALA A 199 8.63 -25.08 -0.26
N ARG A 200 9.36 -24.16 -0.89
CA ARG A 200 10.63 -23.65 -0.38
C ARG A 200 10.50 -22.94 0.96
N LYS A 201 9.45 -22.13 1.15
CA LYS A 201 9.18 -21.44 2.42
C LYS A 201 8.85 -22.46 3.53
N ARG A 202 8.06 -23.49 3.22
CA ARG A 202 7.75 -24.58 4.17
C ARG A 202 9.00 -25.37 4.55
N ALA A 203 9.84 -25.73 3.57
CA ALA A 203 11.11 -26.43 3.82
C ALA A 203 12.08 -25.60 4.68
N ALA A 204 12.14 -24.29 4.47
CA ALA A 204 12.94 -23.38 5.29
C ALA A 204 12.45 -23.30 6.75
N VAL A 205 11.13 -23.35 6.98
CA VAL A 205 10.54 -23.36 8.33
C VAL A 205 10.71 -24.72 9.03
N ALA A 206 10.74 -25.82 8.27
CA ALA A 206 10.92 -27.18 8.78
C ALA A 206 12.38 -27.54 9.17
N GLY A 207 13.32 -26.58 9.14
CA GLY A 207 14.70 -26.78 9.60
C GLY A 207 15.62 -27.56 8.67
N GLY A 208 15.20 -27.89 7.44
CA GLY A 208 16.01 -28.57 6.45
C GLY A 208 16.65 -27.59 5.48
N VAL A 209 17.94 -27.28 5.65
CA VAL A 209 18.72 -26.60 4.62
C VAL A 209 19.97 -27.41 4.32
N PRO A 210 20.08 -27.96 3.09
CA PRO A 210 21.28 -27.80 2.30
C PRO A 210 21.11 -26.53 1.46
N ARG A 211 22.04 -25.59 1.63
CA ARG A 211 22.31 -24.55 0.63
C ARG A 211 22.94 -25.27 -0.55
N ASN A 212 22.34 -25.14 -1.73
CA ASN A 212 22.57 -25.93 -2.95
C ASN A 212 21.94 -27.32 -2.92
N GLU A 213 20.78 -27.44 -3.57
CA GLU A 213 20.64 -28.09 -4.88
C GLU A 213 19.22 -27.81 -5.38
N THR A 214 19.07 -27.65 -6.69
CA THR A 214 17.80 -27.48 -7.39
C THR A 214 16.96 -28.76 -7.31
N PRO A 215 15.73 -28.77 -6.73
CA PRO A 215 14.77 -29.80 -7.04
C PRO A 215 13.85 -29.22 -8.13
N VAL A 216 14.32 -29.26 -9.38
CA VAL A 216 13.52 -28.82 -10.54
C VAL A 216 12.50 -29.88 -10.96
N VAL A 217 12.63 -31.12 -10.46
CA VAL A 217 11.89 -32.28 -10.97
C VAL A 217 10.85 -32.85 -10.02
N GLU A 218 11.03 -32.81 -8.70
CA GLU A 218 10.06 -33.42 -7.76
C GLU A 218 8.84 -32.54 -7.47
N ALA A 219 9.03 -31.22 -7.34
CA ALA A 219 7.92 -30.32 -7.00
C ALA A 219 6.90 -30.12 -8.13
N VAL A 220 7.29 -30.40 -9.38
CA VAL A 220 6.38 -30.31 -10.55
C VAL A 220 5.51 -31.56 -10.64
N ALA A 221 6.05 -32.73 -10.28
CA ALA A 221 5.33 -33.99 -10.29
C ALA A 221 4.20 -34.02 -9.24
N GLU A 222 4.47 -33.54 -8.00
CA GLU A 222 3.43 -33.43 -6.97
C GLU A 222 2.32 -32.44 -7.37
N ALA A 223 2.67 -31.36 -8.09
CA ALA A 223 1.68 -30.38 -8.54
C ALA A 223 0.80 -30.90 -9.69
N GLU A 224 1.35 -31.67 -10.64
CA GLU A 224 0.57 -32.32 -11.69
C GLU A 224 -0.39 -33.38 -11.11
N GLU A 225 0.07 -34.17 -10.13
CA GLU A 225 -0.75 -35.24 -9.54
C GLU A 225 -1.95 -34.71 -8.74
N VAL A 226 -1.79 -33.56 -8.06
CA VAL A 226 -2.90 -32.90 -7.35
C VAL A 226 -3.92 -32.30 -8.33
N VAL A 227 -3.49 -31.76 -9.47
CA VAL A 227 -4.41 -31.19 -10.47
C VAL A 227 -5.25 -32.27 -11.15
N VAL A 228 -4.68 -33.45 -11.44
CA VAL A 228 -5.39 -34.59 -12.05
C VAL A 228 -6.48 -35.15 -11.11
N ASN A 229 -6.24 -35.18 -9.80
CA ASN A 229 -7.22 -35.69 -8.84
C ASN A 229 -8.36 -34.71 -8.51
N THR A 230 -8.28 -33.44 -8.97
CA THR A 230 -9.29 -32.42 -8.66
C THR A 230 -10.32 -32.22 -9.81
N THR A 231 -10.11 -32.85 -10.97
CA THR A 231 -11.12 -32.87 -12.05
C THR A 231 -12.19 -33.91 -11.75
N VAL A 232 -13.24 -33.48 -11.04
CA VAL A 232 -14.46 -34.28 -10.80
C VAL A 232 -15.27 -34.35 -12.10
N GLU A 233 -15.58 -35.58 -12.53
CA GLU A 233 -16.48 -35.87 -13.64
C GLU A 233 -17.88 -35.31 -13.34
N VAL A 234 -18.38 -34.42 -14.22
CA VAL A 234 -19.78 -33.99 -14.21
C VAL A 234 -20.55 -34.93 -15.13
N SER A 235 -21.14 -35.98 -14.56
CA SER A 235 -22.12 -36.83 -15.26
C SER A 235 -23.51 -36.18 -15.16
N SER A 236 -24.05 -35.73 -16.29
CA SER A 236 -25.45 -35.31 -16.41
C SER A 236 -26.32 -36.51 -16.76
N GLU A 237 -27.07 -37.05 -15.79
CA GLU A 237 -28.21 -37.92 -16.07
C GLU A 237 -29.43 -37.05 -16.39
N ILE A 238 -29.91 -37.15 -17.62
CA ILE A 238 -31.19 -36.61 -18.07
C ILE A 238 -32.17 -37.77 -17.98
N ASP A 239 -33.00 -37.78 -16.94
CA ASP A 239 -34.14 -38.70 -16.87
C ASP A 239 -35.22 -38.23 -17.84
N ALA A 240 -35.59 -39.12 -18.75
CA ALA A 240 -36.75 -39.00 -19.62
C ALA A 240 -37.81 -40.03 -19.17
N GLU A 241 -38.84 -39.56 -18.47
CA GLU A 241 -40.26 -39.93 -18.63
C GLU A 241 -41.18 -39.04 -17.78
#